data_AF-A0A962Y143-F1
#
_entry.id   AF-A0A962Y143-F1
#
_cell.length_a   1.000
_cell.length_b   1.000
_cell.length_c   1.000
_cell.angle_alpha   90.00
_cell.angle_beta   90.00
_cell.angle_gamma   90.00
#
_symmetry.space_group_name_H-M   'P 1'
#
loop_
_entity.id
_entity.type
_entity.pdbx_description
1 polymer ?
#
loop_
_entity_poly.entity_id
_entity_poly.type
_entity_poly.pdbx_seq_one_letter_code
_entity_poly.pdbx_strand_id
1 'polypeptide(L)'
;LELLGGLLLIGLTFNLGAIFSTGSGNWPALLLIDLLVLLALSYALNNPLLLILSAVVFFGWFGGFTGYASGWGAYWFGMSYPLRFLAAALAIIAVAVIHQQSERGPLARYRGFFKIWLSGGLFFAEMALWLLSLFGNFDLESHRWHLGGPTELALFNLLWAGLNVSLVWLGARLAMRMLTGYGATFLIIQIYTLFFAHLAEDLGWLLSLLITGGGALALTFWLEQQRRKTS
;
A
#
# COMPACT_ATOMS: atom_id res chain seq x y z
N LEU A 1 15.40 -11.45 -16.44
CA LEU A 1 16.77 -11.63 -15.89
C LEU A 1 17.07 -10.61 -14.79
N GLU A 2 16.84 -9.31 -15.04
CA GLU A 2 17.20 -8.26 -14.07
C GLU A 2 16.43 -8.35 -12.74
N LEU A 3 15.13 -8.65 -12.77
CA LEU A 3 14.34 -8.88 -11.54
C LEU A 3 14.85 -10.08 -10.74
N LEU A 4 15.27 -11.16 -11.42
CA LEU A 4 15.90 -12.31 -10.76
C LEU A 4 17.22 -11.91 -10.12
N GLY A 5 18.02 -11.08 -10.77
CA GLY A 5 19.23 -10.50 -10.20
C GLY A 5 18.96 -9.71 -8.92
N GLY A 6 17.91 -8.89 -8.91
CA GLY A 6 17.49 -8.16 -7.70
C GLY A 6 17.04 -9.06 -6.56
N LEU A 7 16.29 -10.14 -6.86
CA LEU A 7 15.89 -11.13 -5.86
C LEU A 7 17.08 -11.95 -5.33
N LEU A 8 18.03 -12.30 -6.21
CA LEU A 8 19.27 -12.98 -5.83
C LEU A 8 20.15 -12.09 -4.96
N LEU A 9 20.21 -10.78 -5.21
CA LEU A 9 20.90 -9.82 -4.36
C LEU A 9 20.33 -9.84 -2.94
N ILE A 10 19.01 -9.75 -2.79
CA ILE A 10 18.35 -9.84 -1.47
C ILE A 10 18.68 -11.17 -0.80
N GLY A 11 18.56 -12.29 -1.53
CA GLY A 11 18.90 -13.61 -1.01
C GLY A 11 20.35 -13.72 -0.54
N LEU A 12 21.28 -13.12 -1.28
CA LEU A 12 22.70 -13.05 -0.93
C LEU A 12 22.91 -12.24 0.36
N THR A 13 22.33 -11.05 0.46
CA THR A 13 22.45 -10.18 1.65
C THR A 13 21.93 -10.89 2.90
N PHE A 14 20.78 -11.58 2.81
CA PHE A 14 20.26 -12.37 3.93
C PHE A 14 21.12 -13.59 4.26
N ASN A 15 21.67 -14.27 3.25
CA ASN A 15 22.56 -15.41 3.49
C ASN A 15 23.86 -14.98 4.19
N LEU A 16 24.46 -13.88 3.75
CA LEU A 16 25.63 -13.28 4.40
C LEU A 16 25.28 -12.80 5.82
N GLY A 17 24.13 -12.16 6.01
CA GLY A 17 23.64 -11.75 7.32
C GLY A 17 23.46 -12.92 8.30
N ALA A 18 23.03 -14.09 7.80
CA ALA A 18 22.94 -15.30 8.61
C ALA A 18 24.31 -15.87 8.99
N ILE A 19 25.28 -15.88 8.06
CA ILE A 19 26.64 -16.39 8.29
C ILE A 19 27.43 -15.49 9.24
N PHE A 20 27.32 -14.17 9.09
CA PHE A 20 28.08 -13.18 9.87
C PHE A 20 27.24 -12.50 10.96
N SER A 21 26.16 -13.15 11.40
CA SER A 21 25.24 -12.58 12.39
C SER A 21 25.95 -12.24 13.69
N THR A 22 25.76 -11.01 14.17
CA THR A 22 26.24 -10.54 15.48
C THR A 22 25.23 -10.78 16.60
N GLY A 23 24.08 -11.40 16.30
CA GLY A 23 23.00 -11.64 17.27
C GLY A 23 22.11 -10.42 17.57
N SER A 24 22.30 -9.29 16.89
CA SER A 24 21.57 -8.04 17.16
C SER A 24 20.07 -8.07 16.81
N GLY A 25 19.62 -9.05 16.01
CA GLY A 25 18.25 -9.14 15.51
C GLY A 25 17.86 -8.04 14.49
N ASN A 26 18.78 -7.16 14.10
CA ASN A 26 18.55 -6.04 13.19
C ASN A 26 18.54 -6.48 11.72
N TRP A 27 17.68 -7.43 11.37
CA TRP A 27 17.46 -7.83 9.98
C TRP A 27 16.97 -6.68 9.07
N PRO A 28 16.26 -5.63 9.54
CA PRO A 28 15.89 -4.50 8.68
C PRO A 28 17.11 -3.77 8.09
N ALA A 29 18.25 -3.77 8.77
CA ALA A 29 19.48 -3.18 8.22
C ALA A 29 19.91 -3.86 6.91
N LEU A 30 19.66 -5.16 6.75
CA LEU A 30 19.95 -5.89 5.50
C LEU A 30 19.07 -5.39 4.35
N LEU A 31 17.76 -5.21 4.62
CA LEU A 31 16.86 -4.62 3.63
C LEU A 31 17.20 -3.18 3.29
N LEU A 32 17.78 -2.40 4.22
CA LEU A 32 18.25 -1.05 3.90
C LEU A 32 19.38 -1.08 2.86
N ILE A 33 20.33 -2.00 3.05
CA ILE A 33 21.43 -2.21 2.09
C ILE A 33 20.85 -2.59 0.73
N ASP A 34 19.96 -3.57 0.68
CA ASP A 34 19.31 -4.00 -0.56
C ASP A 34 18.52 -2.87 -1.22
N LEU A 35 17.77 -2.08 -0.44
CA LEU A 35 17.00 -0.94 -0.93
C LEU A 35 17.90 0.08 -1.63
N LEU A 36 19.01 0.46 -1.01
CA LEU A 36 19.94 1.45 -1.58
C LEU A 36 20.55 0.95 -2.89
N VAL A 37 20.97 -0.32 -2.92
CA VAL A 37 21.57 -0.93 -4.11
C VAL A 37 20.53 -1.07 -5.23
N LEU A 38 19.33 -1.60 -4.94
CA LEU A 38 18.26 -1.78 -5.92
C LEU A 38 17.78 -0.44 -6.47
N LEU A 39 17.67 0.58 -5.62
CA LEU A 39 17.28 1.92 -6.05
C LEU A 39 18.34 2.50 -6.99
N ALA A 40 19.62 2.44 -6.62
CA ALA A 40 20.71 2.90 -7.48
C ALA A 40 20.74 2.16 -8.83
N LEU A 41 20.60 0.83 -8.81
CA LEU A 41 20.56 0.01 -10.01
C LEU A 41 19.34 0.32 -10.88
N SER A 42 18.18 0.59 -10.28
CA SER A 42 16.97 0.94 -11.04
C SER A 42 17.16 2.20 -11.89
N TYR A 43 17.86 3.20 -11.37
CA TYR A 43 18.17 4.44 -12.11
C TYR A 43 19.39 4.32 -13.01
N ALA A 44 20.42 3.55 -12.62
CA ALA A 44 21.58 3.31 -13.46
C ALA A 44 21.23 2.53 -14.74
N LEU A 45 20.38 1.51 -14.59
CA LEU A 45 19.95 0.63 -15.67
C LEU A 45 18.67 1.11 -16.37
N ASN A 46 18.05 2.20 -15.89
CA ASN A 46 16.73 2.66 -16.33
C ASN A 46 15.67 1.54 -16.31
N ASN A 47 15.66 0.79 -15.21
CA ASN A 47 14.88 -0.44 -15.07
C ASN A 47 13.67 -0.25 -14.14
N PRO A 48 12.44 -0.20 -14.68
CA PRO A 48 11.23 -0.02 -13.87
C PRO A 48 10.92 -1.21 -12.96
N LEU A 49 11.32 -2.44 -13.33
CA LEU A 49 11.08 -3.63 -12.50
C LEU A 49 11.91 -3.60 -11.22
N LEU A 50 13.15 -3.13 -11.31
CA LEU A 50 13.99 -2.93 -10.12
C LEU A 50 13.46 -1.81 -9.23
N LEU A 51 12.86 -0.76 -9.82
CA LEU A 51 12.22 0.29 -9.03
C LEU A 51 10.96 -0.22 -8.32
N ILE A 52 10.15 -1.06 -8.98
CA ILE A 52 9.01 -1.74 -8.35
C ILE A 52 9.50 -2.62 -7.19
N LEU A 53 10.54 -3.42 -7.41
CA LEU A 53 11.14 -4.23 -6.36
C LEU A 53 11.66 -3.35 -5.20
N SER A 54 12.27 -2.21 -5.50
CA SER A 54 12.73 -1.25 -4.49
C SER A 54 11.56 -0.72 -3.65
N ALA A 55 10.40 -0.43 -4.25
CA ALA A 55 9.21 -0.02 -3.50
C ALA A 55 8.70 -1.13 -2.57
N VAL A 56 8.75 -2.40 -3.01
CA VAL A 56 8.39 -3.55 -2.17
C VAL A 56 9.39 -3.75 -1.03
N VAL A 57 10.68 -3.64 -1.31
CA VAL A 57 11.74 -3.72 -0.28
C VAL A 57 11.60 -2.57 0.71
N PHE A 58 11.28 -1.36 0.25
CA PHE A 58 11.02 -0.22 1.12
C PHE A 58 9.84 -0.49 2.06
N PHE A 59 8.76 -1.15 1.61
CA PHE A 59 7.66 -1.55 2.48
C PHE A 59 8.14 -2.42 3.64
N GLY A 60 8.87 -3.49 3.31
CA GLY A 60 9.42 -4.43 4.31
C GLY A 60 10.44 -3.78 5.24
N TRP A 61 11.34 -2.95 4.67
CA TRP A 61 12.33 -2.21 5.42
C TRP A 61 11.68 -1.23 6.40
N PHE A 62 10.73 -0.41 5.94
CA PHE A 62 10.12 0.61 6.78
C PHE A 62 9.32 0.00 7.94
N GLY A 63 8.55 -1.06 7.67
CA GLY A 63 7.85 -1.81 8.71
C GLY A 63 8.81 -2.48 9.70
N GLY A 64 9.86 -3.13 9.18
CA GLY A 64 10.87 -3.79 10.00
C GLY A 64 11.69 -2.82 10.84
N PHE A 65 12.17 -1.72 10.24
CA PHE A 65 13.01 -0.72 10.90
C PHE A 65 12.25 0.00 12.02
N THR A 66 11.04 0.48 11.72
CA THR A 66 10.24 1.19 12.74
C THR A 66 9.74 0.24 13.84
N GLY A 67 9.63 -1.06 13.55
CA GLY A 67 9.39 -2.09 14.56
C GLY A 67 10.61 -2.38 15.42
N TYR A 68 11.75 -2.65 14.79
CA TYR A 68 13.00 -2.87 15.50
C TYR A 68 13.34 -1.69 16.41
N ALA A 69 13.18 -0.45 15.91
CA ALA A 69 13.42 0.77 16.67
C ALA A 69 12.41 1.03 17.80
N SER A 70 11.22 0.42 17.77
CA SER A 70 10.26 0.42 18.89
C SER A 70 10.38 -0.79 19.81
N GLY A 71 11.39 -1.65 19.64
CA GLY A 71 11.47 -2.91 20.38
C GLY A 71 10.33 -3.88 20.04
N TRP A 72 9.80 -3.79 18.82
CA TRP A 72 8.61 -4.46 18.32
C TRP A 72 7.29 -4.00 18.95
N GLY A 73 7.32 -2.84 19.64
CA GLY A 73 6.14 -2.19 20.20
C GLY A 73 5.28 -1.47 19.16
N ALA A 74 4.02 -1.21 19.53
CA ALA A 74 3.01 -0.61 18.66
C ALA A 74 3.29 0.84 18.27
N TYR A 75 4.04 1.57 19.10
CA TYR A 75 4.32 2.99 18.94
C TYR A 75 5.81 3.29 18.73
N TRP A 76 6.06 4.22 17.82
CA TRP A 76 7.38 4.78 17.54
C TRP A 76 7.15 6.24 17.16
N PHE A 77 7.80 7.17 17.84
CA PHE A 77 7.50 8.61 17.75
C PHE A 77 6.02 8.97 18.04
N GLY A 78 5.36 8.25 18.96
CA GLY A 78 3.95 8.49 19.29
C GLY A 78 2.96 8.15 18.17
N MET A 79 3.41 7.48 17.11
CA MET A 79 2.59 7.05 15.98
C MET A 79 2.41 5.53 15.97
N SER A 80 1.18 5.07 15.75
CA SER A 80 0.91 3.66 15.45
C SER A 80 1.48 3.27 14.09
N TYR A 81 1.62 1.96 13.84
CA TYR A 81 2.09 1.44 12.56
C TYR A 81 1.34 2.03 11.34
N PRO A 82 -0.01 2.01 11.29
CA PRO A 82 -0.74 2.59 10.16
C PRO A 82 -0.45 4.08 9.96
N LEU A 83 -0.35 4.87 11.02
CA LEU A 83 -0.02 6.31 10.90
C LEU A 83 1.38 6.55 10.33
N ARG A 84 2.37 5.75 10.74
CA ARG A 84 3.73 5.83 10.17
C ARG A 84 3.73 5.53 8.68
N PHE A 85 3.00 4.48 8.27
CA PHE A 85 2.86 4.12 6.86
C PHE A 85 2.08 5.17 6.06
N LEU A 86 1.07 5.81 6.65
CA LEU A 86 0.37 6.93 6.02
C LEU A 86 1.30 8.12 5.79
N ALA A 87 2.14 8.47 6.78
CA ALA A 87 3.13 9.54 6.64
C ALA A 87 4.17 9.21 5.55
N ALA A 88 4.68 7.98 5.54
CA ALA A 88 5.60 7.52 4.50
C ALA A 88 4.95 7.52 3.10
N ALA A 89 3.67 7.14 3.01
CA ALA A 89 2.90 7.17 1.78
C ALA A 89 2.79 8.59 1.20
N LEU A 90 2.46 9.57 2.04
CA LEU A 90 2.41 10.98 1.63
C LEU A 90 3.77 11.48 1.13
N ALA A 91 4.86 11.10 1.80
CA ALA A 91 6.21 11.43 1.34
C ALA A 91 6.53 10.80 -0.02
N ILE A 92 6.17 9.53 -0.23
CA ILE A 92 6.36 8.85 -1.52
C ILE A 92 5.50 9.49 -2.63
N ILE A 93 4.26 9.86 -2.34
CA ILE A 93 3.38 10.58 -3.29
C ILE A 93 4.01 11.93 -3.65
N ALA A 94 4.55 12.67 -2.68
CA ALA A 94 5.26 13.91 -2.94
C ALA A 94 6.48 13.69 -3.85
N VAL A 95 7.28 12.64 -3.59
CA VAL A 95 8.38 12.22 -4.48
C VAL A 95 7.87 11.92 -5.88
N ALA A 96 6.74 11.23 -6.02
CA ALA A 96 6.13 10.92 -7.31
C ALA A 96 5.76 12.19 -8.09
N VAL A 97 5.15 13.18 -7.42
CA VAL A 97 4.78 14.46 -8.06
C VAL A 97 6.04 15.24 -8.47
N ILE A 98 7.04 15.33 -7.61
CA ILE A 98 8.33 16.00 -7.93
C ILE A 98 9.02 15.29 -9.10
N HIS A 99 9.01 13.95 -9.12
CA HIS A 99 9.56 13.15 -10.19
C HIS A 99 8.83 13.39 -11.51
N GLN A 100 7.49 13.42 -11.48
CA GLN A 100 6.65 13.71 -12.65
C GLN A 100 6.97 15.08 -13.26
N GLN A 101 7.15 16.10 -12.42
CA GLN A 101 7.52 17.44 -12.88
C GLN A 101 8.93 17.45 -13.50
N SER A 102 9.86 16.73 -12.89
CA SER A 102 11.26 16.67 -13.31
C SER A 102 11.49 15.83 -14.58
N GLU A 103 10.57 14.93 -14.91
CA GLU A 103 10.58 14.17 -16.17
C GLU A 103 10.39 15.05 -17.41
N ARG A 104 10.00 16.33 -17.25
CA ARG A 104 9.98 17.32 -18.35
C ARG A 104 11.36 17.93 -18.64
N GLY A 105 12.35 17.70 -17.78
CA GLY A 105 13.70 18.26 -17.92
C GLY A 105 14.77 17.23 -17.53
N PRO A 106 15.40 17.35 -16.35
CA PRO A 106 16.59 16.57 -15.99
C PRO A 106 16.33 15.05 -15.91
N LEU A 107 15.10 14.64 -15.59
CA LEU A 107 14.73 13.23 -15.44
C LEU A 107 13.99 12.69 -16.68
N ALA A 108 14.09 13.35 -17.85
CA ALA A 108 13.40 12.93 -19.07
C ALA A 108 13.72 11.48 -19.52
N ARG A 109 14.91 10.98 -19.19
CA ARG A 109 15.32 9.59 -19.43
C ARG A 109 14.44 8.56 -18.68
N TYR A 110 13.87 8.96 -17.55
CA TYR A 110 13.11 8.11 -16.63
C TYR A 110 11.60 8.30 -16.77
N ARG A 111 11.14 8.68 -17.98
CA ARG A 111 9.74 8.99 -18.23
C ARG A 111 8.84 7.82 -17.83
N GLY A 112 7.89 8.07 -16.94
CA GLY A 112 6.97 7.08 -16.40
C GLY A 112 7.38 6.46 -15.07
N PHE A 113 8.60 6.68 -14.56
CA PHE A 113 9.01 6.23 -13.23
C PHE A 113 8.16 6.87 -12.13
N PHE A 114 7.67 8.09 -12.33
CA PHE A 114 6.73 8.73 -11.41
C PHE A 114 5.49 7.87 -11.14
N LYS A 115 5.03 7.06 -12.10
CA LYS A 115 3.87 6.18 -11.92
C LYS A 115 4.16 5.06 -10.93
N ILE A 116 5.41 4.58 -10.88
CA ILE A 116 5.83 3.55 -9.93
C ILE A 116 5.84 4.12 -8.51
N TRP A 117 6.43 5.30 -8.34
CA TRP A 117 6.39 6.03 -7.07
C TRP A 117 4.95 6.34 -6.64
N LEU A 118 4.13 6.85 -7.55
CA LEU A 118 2.73 7.16 -7.28
C LEU A 118 1.96 5.89 -6.89
N SER A 119 2.21 4.78 -7.57
CA SER A 119 1.60 3.47 -7.27
C SER A 119 1.97 3.01 -5.87
N GLY A 120 3.26 3.02 -5.54
CA GLY A 120 3.74 2.60 -4.21
C GLY A 120 3.17 3.48 -3.10
N GLY A 121 3.20 4.80 -3.29
CA GLY A 121 2.64 5.76 -2.33
C GLY A 121 1.13 5.58 -2.13
N LEU A 122 0.36 5.43 -3.21
CA LEU A 122 -1.08 5.19 -3.12
C LEU A 122 -1.40 3.86 -2.45
N PHE A 123 -0.69 2.78 -2.81
CA PHE A 123 -0.87 1.50 -2.16
C PHE A 123 -0.64 1.59 -0.64
N PHE A 124 0.40 2.32 -0.21
CA PHE A 124 0.71 2.47 1.21
C PHE A 124 -0.34 3.32 1.92
N ALA A 125 -0.81 4.39 1.28
CA ALA A 125 -1.87 5.25 1.82
C ALA A 125 -3.17 4.46 2.00
N GLU A 126 -3.55 3.67 1.00
CA GLU A 126 -4.76 2.85 1.03
C GLU A 126 -4.68 1.76 2.10
N MET A 127 -3.56 1.03 2.20
CA MET A 127 -3.35 0.03 3.26
C MET A 127 -3.40 0.66 4.66
N ALA A 128 -2.75 1.81 4.84
CA ALA A 128 -2.74 2.50 6.11
C ALA A 128 -4.14 2.99 6.51
N LEU A 129 -4.82 3.67 5.59
CA LEU A 129 -6.17 4.21 5.84
C LEU A 129 -7.21 3.09 5.99
N TRP A 130 -7.07 1.97 5.29
CA TRP A 130 -7.92 0.79 5.47
C TRP A 130 -7.79 0.19 6.88
N LEU A 131 -6.56 0.07 7.41
CA LEU A 131 -6.37 -0.38 8.80
C LEU A 131 -6.91 0.64 9.81
N LEU A 132 -6.67 1.94 9.59
CA LEU A 132 -7.17 3.01 10.44
C LEU A 132 -8.71 3.11 10.41
N SER A 133 -9.35 2.82 9.28
CA SER A 133 -10.82 2.87 9.15
C SER A 133 -11.51 1.73 9.88
N LEU A 134 -10.84 0.58 10.05
CA LEU A 134 -11.36 -0.58 10.76
C LEU A 134 -11.10 -0.51 12.27
N PHE A 135 -9.89 -0.11 12.65
CA PHE A 135 -9.41 -0.27 14.01
C PHE A 135 -9.14 1.06 14.73
N GLY A 136 -9.08 2.18 14.00
CA GLY A 136 -8.67 3.47 14.55
C GLY A 136 -7.17 3.53 14.79
N ASN A 137 -6.70 4.48 15.60
CA ASN A 137 -5.31 4.54 16.04
C ASN A 137 -5.08 3.60 17.22
N PHE A 138 -5.00 2.30 16.95
CA PHE A 138 -4.90 1.27 17.99
C PHE A 138 -3.46 1.05 18.50
N ASP A 139 -3.39 0.63 19.77
CA ASP A 139 -2.19 0.13 20.43
C ASP A 139 -2.17 -1.41 20.37
N LEU A 140 -1.14 -1.98 19.73
CA LEU A 140 -0.89 -3.44 19.72
C LEU A 140 -0.47 -3.98 21.09
N GLU A 141 -0.06 -3.14 22.04
CA GLU A 141 0.43 -3.55 23.37
C GLU A 141 -0.71 -3.85 24.35
N SER A 142 -1.85 -3.17 24.21
CA SER A 142 -3.05 -3.49 24.99
C SER A 142 -3.72 -4.76 24.45
N HIS A 143 -3.77 -5.82 25.26
CA HIS A 143 -4.35 -7.14 24.94
C HIS A 143 -5.87 -7.14 24.66
N ARG A 144 -6.46 -5.97 24.43
CA ARG A 144 -7.85 -5.78 24.06
C ARG A 144 -7.85 -5.05 22.73
N TRP A 145 -8.57 -5.62 21.77
CA TRP A 145 -8.89 -4.97 20.50
C TRP A 145 -9.67 -3.69 20.82
N HIS A 146 -8.98 -2.62 21.18
CA HIS A 146 -9.59 -1.34 21.44
C HIS A 146 -9.84 -0.69 20.09
N LEU A 147 -11.03 -0.97 19.56
CA LEU A 147 -11.69 -0.16 18.55
C LEU A 147 -11.51 1.32 18.95
N GLY A 148 -10.90 2.11 18.07
CA GLY A 148 -10.87 3.57 18.22
C GLY A 148 -12.26 4.12 18.51
N GLY A 149 -12.34 5.32 19.09
CA GLY A 149 -13.63 5.93 19.39
C GLY A 149 -14.52 6.01 18.14
N PRO A 150 -15.85 5.90 18.23
CA PRO A 150 -16.74 5.97 17.07
C PRO A 150 -16.50 7.19 16.18
N THR A 151 -16.12 8.32 16.79
CA THR A 151 -15.75 9.57 16.11
C THR A 151 -14.44 9.45 15.32
N GLU A 152 -13.45 8.75 15.86
CA GLU A 152 -12.17 8.50 15.22
C GLU A 152 -12.31 7.53 14.04
N LEU A 153 -13.06 6.44 14.23
CA LEU A 153 -13.38 5.52 13.14
C LEU A 153 -14.13 6.23 12.01
N ALA A 154 -15.12 7.07 12.35
CA ALA A 154 -15.84 7.87 11.37
C ALA A 154 -14.90 8.84 10.62
N LEU A 155 -13.94 9.47 11.30
CA LEU A 155 -12.94 10.33 10.68
C LEU A 155 -12.07 9.56 9.67
N PHE A 156 -11.53 8.41 10.05
CA PHE A 156 -10.68 7.62 9.15
C PHE A 156 -11.47 7.04 7.98
N ASN A 157 -12.71 6.60 8.18
CA ASN A 157 -13.60 6.21 7.09
C ASN A 157 -13.90 7.38 6.14
N LEU A 158 -14.09 8.60 6.67
CA LEU A 158 -14.30 9.80 5.84
C LEU A 158 -13.04 10.18 5.05
N LEU A 159 -11.86 10.14 5.68
CA LEU A 159 -10.57 10.40 5.02
C LEU A 159 -10.33 9.39 3.89
N TRP A 160 -10.58 8.11 4.17
CA TRP A 160 -10.45 7.04 3.20
C TRP A 160 -11.43 7.20 2.03
N ALA A 161 -12.70 7.49 2.31
CA ALA A 161 -13.71 7.72 1.28
C ALA A 161 -13.37 8.96 0.43
N GLY A 162 -12.93 10.03 1.08
CA GLY A 162 -12.48 11.26 0.43
C GLY A 162 -11.28 11.01 -0.49
N LEU A 163 -10.30 10.21 -0.06
CA LEU A 163 -9.18 9.79 -0.90
C LEU A 163 -9.66 9.04 -2.13
N ASN A 164 -10.49 8.01 -1.97
CA ASN A 164 -10.95 7.17 -3.07
C ASN A 164 -11.81 7.93 -4.08
N VAL A 165 -12.73 8.79 -3.62
CA VAL A 165 -13.50 9.68 -4.49
C VAL A 165 -12.56 10.63 -5.26
N SER A 166 -11.55 11.18 -4.58
CA SER A 166 -10.55 12.03 -5.22
C SER A 166 -9.73 11.28 -6.26
N LEU A 167 -9.37 10.01 -6.03
CA LEU A 167 -8.65 9.17 -6.99
C LEU A 167 -9.48 8.87 -8.23
N VAL A 168 -10.75 8.52 -8.07
CA VAL A 168 -11.66 8.29 -9.20
C VAL A 168 -11.86 9.58 -10.00
N TRP A 169 -12.11 10.69 -9.32
CA TRP A 169 -12.31 11.98 -9.96
C TRP A 169 -11.05 12.49 -10.68
N LEU A 170 -9.88 12.48 -10.02
CA LEU A 170 -8.61 12.85 -10.62
C LEU A 170 -8.21 11.90 -11.75
N GLY A 171 -8.44 10.59 -11.58
CA GLY A 171 -8.17 9.59 -12.60
C GLY A 171 -9.01 9.82 -13.86
N ALA A 172 -10.28 10.15 -13.71
CA ALA A 172 -11.16 10.52 -14.83
C ALA A 172 -10.71 11.84 -15.47
N ARG A 173 -10.45 12.88 -14.67
CA ARG A 173 -10.06 14.21 -15.15
C ARG A 173 -8.72 14.22 -15.87
N LEU A 174 -7.76 13.42 -15.40
CA LEU A 174 -6.41 13.35 -15.96
C LEU A 174 -6.24 12.19 -16.97
N ALA A 175 -7.34 11.50 -17.30
CA ALA A 175 -7.34 10.29 -18.14
C ALA A 175 -6.32 9.22 -17.68
N MET A 176 -6.05 9.16 -16.38
CA MET A 176 -5.10 8.22 -15.77
C MET A 176 -5.85 7.01 -15.23
N ARG A 177 -6.00 5.98 -16.09
CA ARG A 177 -6.66 4.70 -15.75
C ARG A 177 -6.16 4.05 -14.47
N MET A 178 -4.89 4.25 -14.14
CA MET A 178 -4.28 3.74 -12.91
C MET A 178 -4.97 4.29 -11.65
N LEU A 179 -5.24 5.60 -11.57
CA LEU A 179 -5.87 6.21 -10.40
C LEU A 179 -7.32 5.75 -10.23
N THR A 180 -8.07 5.70 -11.33
CA THR A 180 -9.44 5.16 -11.31
C THR A 180 -9.46 3.69 -10.93
N GLY A 181 -8.45 2.91 -11.35
CA GLY A 181 -8.31 1.50 -10.98
C GLY A 181 -8.08 1.32 -9.48
N TYR A 182 -7.13 2.07 -8.90
CA TYR A 182 -6.91 2.09 -7.45
C TYR A 182 -8.19 2.45 -6.69
N GLY A 183 -8.79 3.61 -7.01
CA GLY A 183 -9.99 4.06 -6.31
C GLY A 183 -11.15 3.07 -6.40
N ALA A 184 -11.43 2.50 -7.57
CA ALA A 184 -12.50 1.52 -7.72
C ALA A 184 -12.23 0.21 -6.95
N THR A 185 -11.00 -0.32 -7.03
CA THR A 185 -10.64 -1.56 -6.34
C THR A 185 -10.72 -1.40 -4.82
N PHE A 186 -10.19 -0.30 -4.29
CA PHE A 186 -10.21 -0.04 -2.86
C PHE A 186 -11.62 0.25 -2.34
N LEU A 187 -12.46 0.98 -3.11
CA LEU A 187 -13.92 1.08 -2.88
C LEU A 187 -14.59 -0.27 -2.68
N ILE A 188 -14.34 -1.22 -3.57
CA ILE A 188 -14.92 -2.57 -3.48
C ILE A 188 -14.42 -3.29 -2.21
N ILE A 189 -13.11 -3.26 -1.95
CA ILE A 189 -12.51 -3.93 -0.78
C ILE A 189 -13.08 -3.37 0.52
N GLN A 190 -13.19 -2.06 0.67
CA GLN A 190 -13.68 -1.45 1.90
C GLN A 190 -15.17 -1.67 2.10
N ILE A 191 -15.99 -1.56 1.04
CA ILE A 191 -17.43 -1.88 1.14
C ILE A 191 -17.61 -3.33 1.58
N TYR A 192 -16.83 -4.25 0.98
CA TYR A 192 -16.81 -5.65 1.40
C TYR A 192 -16.42 -5.79 2.88
N THR A 193 -15.35 -5.10 3.31
CA THR A 193 -14.86 -5.23 4.69
C THR A 193 -15.84 -4.64 5.70
N LEU A 194 -16.43 -3.47 5.42
CA LEU A 194 -17.42 -2.83 6.29
C LEU A 194 -18.72 -3.63 6.37
N PHE A 195 -19.15 -4.23 5.26
CA PHE A 195 -20.30 -5.14 5.26
C PHE A 195 -20.08 -6.31 6.22
N PHE A 196 -18.92 -6.96 6.15
CA PHE A 196 -18.60 -8.06 7.07
C PHE A 196 -18.35 -7.61 8.50
N ALA A 197 -17.79 -6.42 8.70
CA ALA A 197 -17.49 -5.89 10.02
C ALA A 197 -18.74 -5.42 10.80
N HIS A 198 -19.78 -4.94 10.12
CA HIS A 198 -20.94 -4.32 10.78
C HIS A 198 -22.29 -4.96 10.47
N LEU A 199 -22.50 -5.50 9.27
CA LEU A 199 -23.82 -5.99 8.83
C LEU A 199 -23.91 -7.52 8.84
N ALA A 200 -22.81 -8.22 8.62
CA ALA A 200 -22.83 -9.68 8.46
C ALA A 200 -23.21 -10.43 9.75
N GLU A 201 -22.87 -9.87 10.93
CA GLU A 201 -23.26 -10.43 12.21
C GLU A 201 -24.78 -10.43 12.39
N ASP A 202 -25.45 -9.34 11.99
CA ASP A 202 -26.91 -9.19 12.10
C ASP A 202 -27.68 -10.03 11.07
N LEU A 203 -27.10 -10.24 9.88
CA LEU A 203 -27.72 -10.98 8.77
C LEU A 203 -27.54 -12.51 8.88
N GLY A 204 -26.55 -12.98 9.64
CA GLY A 204 -26.15 -14.38 9.67
C GLY A 204 -25.31 -14.80 8.46
N TRP A 205 -24.52 -15.86 8.64
CA TRP A 205 -23.45 -16.26 7.71
C TRP A 205 -23.95 -16.62 6.29
N LEU A 206 -25.09 -17.32 6.17
CA LEU A 206 -25.65 -17.75 4.88
C LEU A 206 -26.14 -16.56 4.03
N LEU A 207 -26.90 -15.65 4.63
CA LEU A 207 -27.43 -14.48 3.93
C LEU A 207 -26.30 -13.52 3.55
N SER A 208 -25.31 -13.37 4.41
CA SER A 208 -24.10 -12.60 4.11
C SER A 208 -23.39 -13.14 2.86
N LEU A 209 -23.11 -14.45 2.81
CA LEU A 209 -22.47 -15.08 1.65
C LEU A 209 -23.32 -14.98 0.37
N LEU A 210 -24.64 -15.12 0.48
CA LEU A 210 -25.56 -14.99 -0.66
C LEU A 210 -25.57 -13.56 -1.22
N ILE A 211 -25.61 -12.54 -0.37
CA ILE A 211 -25.60 -11.13 -0.79
C ILE A 211 -24.27 -10.79 -1.44
N THR A 212 -23.14 -11.14 -0.81
CA THR A 212 -21.83 -10.78 -1.36
C THR A 212 -21.49 -11.59 -2.61
N GLY A 213 -21.72 -12.91 -2.58
CA GLY A 213 -21.49 -13.79 -3.73
C GLY A 213 -22.43 -13.50 -4.90
N GLY A 214 -23.73 -13.32 -4.60
CA GLY A 214 -24.74 -12.95 -5.60
C GLY A 214 -24.51 -11.57 -6.19
N GLY A 215 -24.11 -10.60 -5.36
CA GLY A 215 -23.75 -9.25 -5.80
C GLY A 215 -22.51 -9.24 -6.72
N ALA A 216 -21.47 -10.00 -6.39
CA ALA A 216 -20.29 -10.16 -7.23
C ALA A 216 -20.64 -10.79 -8.59
N LEU A 217 -21.46 -11.85 -8.59
CA LEU A 217 -21.91 -12.51 -9.82
C LEU A 217 -22.77 -11.59 -10.69
N ALA A 218 -23.72 -10.87 -10.09
CA ALA A 218 -24.56 -9.91 -10.80
C ALA A 218 -23.71 -8.79 -11.44
N LEU A 219 -22.71 -8.28 -10.72
CA LEU A 219 -21.78 -7.28 -11.25
C LEU A 219 -20.98 -7.83 -12.43
N THR A 220 -20.45 -9.07 -12.33
CA THR A 220 -19.73 -9.69 -13.46
C THR A 220 -20.62 -9.87 -14.69
N PHE A 221 -21.85 -10.34 -14.52
CA PHE A 221 -22.78 -10.49 -15.65
C PHE A 221 -23.15 -9.14 -16.27
N TRP A 222 -23.37 -8.11 -15.44
CA TRP A 222 -23.67 -6.77 -15.93
C TRP A 222 -22.49 -6.17 -16.72
N LEU A 223 -21.26 -6.30 -16.22
CA LEU A 223 -20.05 -5.87 -16.92
C LEU A 223 -19.83 -6.62 -18.23
N GLU A 224 -20.08 -7.93 -18.23
CA GLU A 224 -20.00 -8.73 -19.45
C GLU A 224 -21.06 -8.29 -20.48
N GLN A 225 -22.29 -8.03 -20.04
CA GLN A 225 -23.36 -7.56 -20.91
C GLN A 225 -23.07 -6.16 -21.49
N GLN A 226 -22.49 -5.26 -20.70
CA GLN A 226 -22.00 -3.95 -21.15
C GLN A 226 -20.92 -4.11 -22.22
N ARG A 227 -19.92 -4.96 -21.99
CA ARG A 227 -18.83 -5.23 -22.94
C ARG A 227 -19.34 -5.75 -24.28
N ARG A 228 -20.34 -6.64 -24.26
CA ARG A 228 -20.99 -7.17 -25.47
C ARG A 228 -21.79 -6.12 -26.25
N LYS A 229 -22.26 -5.04 -25.62
CA LYS A 229 -22.97 -3.94 -26.29
C LYS A 229 -22.04 -2.92 -26.93
N THR A 230 -20.78 -2.87 -26.49
CA THR A 230 -19.74 -1.94 -26.98
C THR A 230 -18.78 -2.54 -27.99
N SER A 231 -18.92 -3.85 -28.29
CA SER A 231 -18.19 -4.58 -29.34
C SER A 231 -19.07 -4.76 -30.56
#